data_AF-A0A2V8EWT0-F1
#
_entry.id   AF-A0A2V8EWT0-F1
#
_cell.length_a   1.000
_cell.length_b   1.000
_cell.length_c   1.000
_cell.angle_alpha   90.00
_cell.angle_beta   90.00
_cell.angle_gamma   90.00
#
_symmetry.space_group_name_H-M   'P 1'
#
loop_
_entity.id
_entity.type
_entity.pdbx_description
1 polymer ?
#
loop_
_entity_poly.entity_id
_entity_poly.type
_entity_poly.pdbx_seq_one_letter_code
_entity_poly.pdbx_strand_id
1 'polypeptide(L)'
;MMQPRFLLSIRRGALAGCVLASAFAAFAQPPAPGATQAPTVTSPEVRTDRRVTFRVLAPSAQKVELRSPGDIPGVGGRGVAPPQLAKGSDGVWEATFGPLPAGAYRYVFAVDGVIVVDARNPRTSQTNTTVYSLAVVPGSDIFDTRNVPHGAVAAVHYNSSALGGIRRMHVYTPPGYET
;
A
#
# COMPACT_ATOMS: atom_id res chain seq x y z
N MET A 1 -14.57 -62.17 36.15
CA MET A 1 -15.40 -61.87 37.33
C MET A 1 -16.52 -60.96 36.87
N MET A 2 -17.76 -61.41 37.09
CA MET A 2 -19.01 -60.95 36.48
C MET A 2 -19.70 -59.93 37.38
N GLN A 3 -20.21 -58.82 36.83
CA GLN A 3 -21.14 -57.88 37.51
C GLN A 3 -22.05 -57.20 36.45
N PRO A 4 -23.27 -56.73 36.82
CA PRO A 4 -24.50 -57.00 36.07
C PRO A 4 -25.21 -55.77 35.48
N ARG A 5 -26.30 -56.05 34.75
CA ARG A 5 -27.31 -55.15 34.14
C ARG A 5 -28.19 -54.49 35.22
N PHE A 6 -28.71 -53.26 34.98
CA PHE A 6 -30.14 -52.95 34.78
C PHE A 6 -30.43 -51.43 34.64
N LEU A 7 -31.62 -51.16 34.08
CA LEU A 7 -32.10 -49.96 33.39
C LEU A 7 -32.55 -48.76 34.26
N LEU A 8 -32.31 -47.57 33.69
CA LEU A 8 -33.21 -46.43 33.43
C LEU A 8 -34.30 -46.00 34.45
N SER A 9 -34.22 -44.73 34.89
CA SER A 9 -35.37 -43.83 35.00
C SER A 9 -34.90 -42.36 35.07
N ILE A 10 -34.80 -41.68 33.92
CA ILE A 10 -34.65 -40.22 33.89
C ILE A 10 -36.02 -39.63 33.57
N ARG A 11 -36.57 -38.92 34.56
CA ARG A 11 -37.83 -38.19 34.45
C ARG A 11 -37.71 -37.08 33.40
N ARG A 12 -38.70 -37.02 32.51
CA ARG A 12 -38.92 -35.93 31.56
C ARG A 12 -39.12 -34.61 32.32
N GLY A 13 -38.17 -33.69 32.16
CA GLY A 13 -38.36 -32.27 32.49
C GLY A 13 -38.17 -31.46 31.21
N ALA A 14 -39.26 -31.04 30.60
CA ALA A 14 -39.25 -30.17 29.44
C ALA A 14 -38.96 -28.73 29.90
N LEU A 15 -37.83 -28.16 29.49
CA LEU A 15 -37.67 -26.71 29.40
C LEU A 15 -37.51 -26.36 27.92
N ALA A 16 -38.62 -25.89 27.33
CA ALA A 16 -38.62 -25.25 26.02
C ALA A 16 -38.02 -23.85 26.16
N GLY A 17 -36.72 -23.72 25.88
CA GLY A 17 -36.06 -22.44 25.69
C GLY A 17 -36.06 -22.08 24.20
N CYS A 18 -36.95 -21.16 23.79
CA CYS A 18 -36.93 -20.58 22.46
C CYS A 18 -35.63 -19.78 22.24
N VAL A 19 -34.65 -20.40 21.57
CA VAL A 19 -33.53 -19.67 20.97
C VAL A 19 -34.05 -19.01 19.70
N LEU A 20 -34.41 -17.73 19.78
CA LEU A 20 -34.62 -16.88 18.62
C LEU A 20 -33.26 -16.62 17.97
N ALA A 21 -32.89 -17.47 17.02
CA ALA A 21 -31.78 -17.23 16.12
C ALA A 21 -32.16 -16.11 15.15
N SER A 22 -31.82 -14.87 15.48
CA SER A 22 -31.91 -13.74 14.55
C SER A 22 -30.87 -13.93 13.44
N ALA A 23 -31.29 -14.54 12.34
CA ALA A 23 -30.54 -14.58 11.10
C ALA A 23 -30.43 -13.15 10.55
N PHE A 24 -29.30 -12.48 10.76
CA PHE A 24 -28.93 -11.31 9.97
C PHE A 24 -28.68 -11.78 8.54
N ALA A 25 -29.72 -11.74 7.71
CA ALA A 25 -29.54 -11.79 6.27
C ALA A 25 -28.82 -10.50 5.86
N ALA A 26 -27.52 -10.62 5.56
CA ALA A 26 -26.78 -9.57 4.88
C ALA A 26 -27.33 -9.43 3.46
N PHE A 27 -28.40 -8.65 3.31
CA PHE A 27 -28.86 -8.23 1.99
C PHE A 27 -27.82 -7.30 1.41
N ALA A 28 -27.11 -7.76 0.37
CA ALA A 28 -26.34 -6.88 -0.49
C ALA A 28 -27.30 -5.83 -1.05
N GLN A 29 -27.18 -4.58 -0.59
CA GLN A 29 -28.00 -3.49 -1.11
C GLN A 29 -27.61 -3.26 -2.57
N PRO A 30 -28.57 -3.30 -3.52
CA PRO A 30 -28.28 -2.88 -4.89
C PRO A 30 -27.79 -1.42 -4.86
N PRO A 31 -26.81 -1.05 -5.71
CA PRO A 31 -26.29 0.31 -5.75
C PRO A 31 -27.45 1.29 -5.92
N ALA A 32 -27.47 2.34 -5.11
CA ALA A 32 -28.53 3.34 -5.13
C ALA A 32 -28.69 3.92 -6.55
N PRO A 33 -29.93 4.06 -7.06
CA PRO A 33 -30.17 4.73 -8.34
C PRO A 33 -29.60 6.15 -8.28
N GLY A 34 -28.62 6.46 -9.14
CA GLY A 34 -27.92 7.75 -9.14
C GLY A 34 -26.60 7.80 -8.34
N ALA A 35 -26.10 6.66 -7.84
CA ALA A 35 -24.73 6.59 -7.34
C ALA A 35 -23.75 6.81 -8.50
N THR A 36 -23.25 8.05 -8.64
CA THR A 36 -22.18 8.38 -9.58
C THR A 36 -20.99 7.48 -9.25
N GLN A 37 -20.60 6.63 -10.20
CA GLN A 37 -19.41 5.81 -10.04
C GLN A 37 -18.23 6.73 -9.76
N ALA A 38 -17.49 6.47 -8.68
CA ALA A 38 -16.30 7.25 -8.36
C ALA A 38 -15.36 7.26 -9.57
N PRO A 39 -14.71 8.39 -9.89
CA PRO A 39 -13.86 8.48 -11.06
C PRO A 39 -12.75 7.43 -10.98
N THR A 40 -12.42 6.84 -12.13
CA THR A 40 -11.26 5.95 -12.22
C THR A 40 -10.00 6.82 -12.24
N VAL A 41 -9.18 6.70 -11.18
CA VAL A 41 -7.98 7.51 -11.00
C VAL A 41 -6.74 6.64 -11.16
N THR A 42 -5.92 6.96 -12.15
CA THR A 42 -4.56 6.41 -12.32
C THR A 42 -3.57 7.37 -11.66
N SER A 43 -2.79 6.85 -10.71
CA SER A 43 -1.71 7.57 -10.04
C SER A 43 -0.60 6.62 -9.59
N PRO A 44 0.68 6.99 -9.79
CA PRO A 44 1.15 8.08 -10.63
C PRO A 44 0.99 7.68 -12.11
N GLU A 45 0.69 8.64 -12.98
CA GLU A 45 0.68 8.43 -14.43
C GLU A 45 2.00 8.95 -15.02
N VAL A 46 2.84 8.05 -15.52
CA VAL A 46 4.10 8.38 -16.19
C VAL A 46 3.87 8.41 -17.69
N ARG A 47 4.04 9.59 -18.30
CA ARG A 47 3.87 9.81 -19.75
C ARG A 47 5.14 9.49 -20.52
N THR A 48 5.01 9.32 -21.83
CA THR A 48 6.14 9.03 -22.75
C THR A 48 7.16 10.17 -22.83
N ASP A 49 6.74 11.41 -22.59
CA ASP A 49 7.63 12.58 -22.47
C ASP A 49 8.26 12.71 -21.07
N ARG A 50 8.16 11.67 -20.23
CA ARG A 50 8.64 11.61 -18.85
C ARG A 50 8.04 12.66 -17.92
N ARG A 51 6.90 13.25 -18.27
CA ARG A 51 6.09 13.98 -17.30
C ARG A 51 5.32 12.99 -16.44
N VAL A 52 5.22 13.28 -15.15
CA VAL A 52 4.53 12.43 -14.17
C VAL A 52 3.40 13.21 -13.55
N THR A 53 2.18 12.69 -13.68
CA THR A 53 0.98 13.25 -13.05
C THR A 53 0.62 12.46 -11.81
N PHE A 54 0.54 13.13 -10.68
CA PHE A 54 0.13 12.55 -9.41
C PHE A 54 -1.33 12.89 -9.15
N ARG A 55 -2.14 11.91 -8.75
CA ARG A 55 -3.58 12.12 -8.51
C ARG A 55 -4.07 11.47 -7.23
N VAL A 56 -5.01 12.14 -6.56
CA VAL A 56 -5.72 11.58 -5.40
C VAL A 56 -7.17 12.05 -5.39
N LEU A 57 -8.11 11.10 -5.24
CA LEU A 57 -9.53 11.41 -5.07
C LEU A 57 -9.78 11.83 -3.63
N ALA A 58 -10.07 13.11 -3.40
CA ALA A 58 -10.35 13.67 -2.08
C ALA A 58 -11.38 14.82 -2.18
N PRO A 59 -12.66 14.50 -2.46
CA PRO A 59 -13.68 15.51 -2.80
C PRO A 59 -13.99 16.48 -1.66
N SER A 60 -13.77 16.09 -0.41
CA SER A 60 -14.01 16.96 0.77
C SER A 60 -12.77 17.72 1.23
N ALA A 61 -11.58 17.41 0.69
CA ALA A 61 -10.35 18.06 1.10
C ALA A 61 -10.36 19.56 0.74
N GLN A 62 -9.63 20.35 1.53
CA GLN A 62 -9.43 21.78 1.31
C GLN A 62 -8.03 22.06 0.76
N LYS A 63 -7.06 21.23 1.12
CA LYS A 63 -5.68 21.34 0.67
C LYS A 63 -5.08 19.96 0.43
N VAL A 64 -4.46 19.79 -0.73
CA VAL A 64 -3.64 18.61 -1.02
C VAL A 64 -2.27 19.07 -1.50
N GLU A 65 -1.21 18.56 -0.89
CA GLU A 65 0.17 18.82 -1.32
C GLU A 65 0.87 17.53 -1.73
N LEU A 66 1.82 17.63 -2.67
CA LEU A 66 2.76 16.55 -2.94
C LEU A 66 4.02 16.76 -2.09
N ARG A 67 4.49 15.71 -1.43
CA ARG A 67 5.75 15.73 -0.68
C ARG A 67 6.69 14.65 -1.17
N SER A 68 7.97 14.97 -1.25
CA SER A 68 9.06 14.04 -1.54
C SER A 68 10.21 14.27 -0.55
N PRO A 69 11.01 13.25 -0.22
CA PRO A 69 12.22 13.40 0.60
C PRO A 69 13.37 14.14 -0.11
N GLY A 70 13.12 14.73 -1.29
CA GLY A 70 14.10 15.49 -2.07
C GLY A 70 14.49 14.84 -3.41
N ASP A 71 13.86 13.71 -3.77
CA ASP A 71 14.19 12.99 -4.99
C ASP A 71 13.54 13.61 -6.22
N ILE A 72 12.34 14.20 -6.07
CA ILE A 72 11.61 14.86 -7.15
C ILE A 72 12.03 16.34 -7.20
N PRO A 73 12.64 16.82 -8.30
CA PRO A 73 13.00 18.22 -8.45
C PRO A 73 11.78 19.15 -8.26
N GLY A 74 11.92 20.15 -7.40
CA GLY A 74 10.87 21.13 -7.13
C GLY A 74 9.73 20.64 -6.21
N VAL A 75 9.83 19.44 -5.65
CA VAL A 75 8.82 18.88 -4.74
C VAL A 75 9.48 18.53 -3.42
N GLY A 76 9.51 19.47 -2.48
CA GLY A 76 10.12 19.25 -1.17
C GLY A 76 11.65 19.13 -1.19
N GLY A 77 12.21 18.71 -0.06
CA GLY A 77 13.63 18.90 0.27
C GLY A 77 13.85 20.13 1.15
N ARG A 78 15.07 20.30 1.67
CA ARG A 78 15.39 21.38 2.61
C ARG A 78 15.20 22.74 1.93
N GLY A 79 14.26 23.54 2.42
CA GLY A 79 13.99 24.89 1.92
C GLY A 79 13.07 24.97 0.69
N VAL A 80 12.50 23.85 0.24
CA VAL A 80 11.56 23.81 -0.89
C VAL A 80 10.16 23.56 -0.34
N ALA A 81 9.24 24.49 -0.59
CA ALA A 81 7.84 24.32 -0.19
C ALA A 81 7.18 23.19 -1.01
N PRO A 82 6.34 22.36 -0.38
CA PRO A 82 5.62 21.31 -1.10
C PRO A 82 4.57 21.96 -2.02
N PRO A 83 4.50 21.56 -3.30
CA PRO A 83 3.51 22.11 -4.22
C PRO A 83 2.11 21.62 -3.86
N GLN A 84 1.15 22.54 -3.93
CA GLN A 84 -0.26 22.23 -3.81
C GLN A 84 -0.80 21.68 -5.14
N LEU A 85 -1.62 20.63 -5.07
CA LEU A 85 -2.34 20.07 -6.21
C LEU A 85 -3.56 20.93 -6.55
N ALA A 86 -3.97 20.91 -7.81
CA ALA A 86 -5.21 21.54 -8.27
C ALA A 86 -6.38 20.55 -8.15
N LYS A 87 -7.52 20.99 -7.61
CA LYS A 87 -8.74 20.19 -7.49
C LYS A 87 -9.58 20.33 -8.76
N GLY A 88 -9.88 19.21 -9.42
CA GLY A 88 -10.86 19.11 -10.50
C GLY A 88 -12.31 19.11 -10.00
N SER A 89 -13.26 19.31 -10.92
CA SER A 89 -14.70 19.28 -10.62
C SER A 89 -15.22 17.91 -10.20
N ASP A 90 -14.49 16.85 -10.51
CA ASP A 90 -14.74 15.45 -10.13
C ASP A 90 -14.19 15.08 -8.73
N GLY A 91 -13.58 16.06 -8.02
CA GLY A 91 -12.99 15.86 -6.70
C GLY A 91 -11.61 15.22 -6.72
N VAL A 92 -11.01 15.03 -7.90
CA VAL A 92 -9.64 14.54 -8.07
C VAL A 92 -8.68 15.71 -7.97
N TRP A 93 -7.68 15.58 -7.11
CA TRP A 93 -6.57 16.52 -7.01
C TRP A 93 -5.42 16.05 -7.88
N GLU A 94 -4.81 16.94 -8.66
CA GLU A 94 -3.69 16.59 -9.53
C GLU A 94 -2.60 17.66 -9.65
N ALA A 95 -1.39 17.20 -9.94
CA ALA A 95 -0.26 18.03 -10.34
C ALA A 95 0.69 17.22 -11.24
N THR A 96 1.25 17.90 -12.25
CA THR A 96 2.18 17.29 -13.20
C THR A 96 3.58 17.87 -13.01
N PHE A 97 4.59 17.00 -12.96
CA PHE A 97 6.00 17.37 -12.84
C PHE A 97 6.81 16.80 -13.99
N GLY A 98 7.97 17.41 -14.23
CA GLY A 98 8.92 16.94 -15.23
C GLY A 98 8.98 17.79 -16.51
N PRO A 99 9.68 17.28 -17.55
CA PRO A 99 10.18 15.91 -17.69
C PRO A 99 11.17 15.52 -16.58
N LEU A 100 10.97 14.35 -15.98
CA LEU A 100 11.87 13.81 -14.97
C LEU A 100 12.93 12.92 -15.65
N PRO A 101 14.19 12.91 -15.17
CA PRO A 101 15.15 11.88 -15.55
C PRO A 101 14.59 10.46 -15.32
N ALA A 102 15.14 9.47 -16.01
CA ALA A 102 14.80 8.09 -15.71
C ALA A 102 15.30 7.71 -14.31
N GLY A 103 14.48 7.04 -13.52
CA GLY A 103 14.77 6.76 -12.12
C GLY A 103 13.53 6.46 -11.29
N ALA A 104 13.74 6.31 -9.98
CA ALA A 104 12.70 6.02 -9.00
C ALA A 104 12.57 7.17 -8.00
N TYR A 105 11.35 7.65 -7.83
CA TYR A 105 11.02 8.88 -7.12
C TYR A 105 10.03 8.60 -6.00
N ARG A 106 10.42 8.90 -4.76
CA ARG A 106 9.57 8.70 -3.59
C ARG A 106 8.64 9.89 -3.40
N TYR A 107 7.38 9.61 -3.07
CA TYR A 107 6.38 10.64 -2.77
C TYR A 107 5.32 10.15 -1.78
N VAL A 108 4.62 11.12 -1.18
CA VAL A 108 3.37 10.97 -0.41
C VAL A 108 2.49 12.18 -0.68
N PHE A 109 1.19 12.04 -0.41
CA PHE A 109 0.28 13.18 -0.36
C PHE A 109 0.16 13.70 1.07
N ALA A 110 0.02 15.01 1.23
CA ALA A 110 -0.49 15.61 2.46
C ALA A 110 -1.90 16.13 2.20
N VAL A 111 -2.91 15.40 2.67
CA VAL A 111 -4.33 15.75 2.54
C VAL A 111 -4.78 16.41 3.84
N ASP A 112 -5.09 17.71 3.78
CA ASP A 112 -5.40 18.55 4.95
C ASP A 112 -4.40 18.39 6.11
N GLY A 113 -3.11 18.24 5.75
CA GLY A 113 -2.00 18.07 6.70
C GLY A 113 -1.70 16.62 7.09
N VAL A 114 -2.57 15.67 6.77
CA VAL A 114 -2.36 14.24 7.05
C VAL A 114 -1.55 13.60 5.93
N ILE A 115 -0.46 12.93 6.29
CA ILE A 115 0.39 12.21 5.34
C ILE A 115 -0.27 10.87 4.97
N VAL A 116 -0.49 10.66 3.68
CA VAL A 116 -1.05 9.43 3.14
C VAL A 116 -0.23 8.93 1.96
N VAL A 117 -0.06 7.61 1.89
CA VAL A 117 0.47 6.93 0.70
C VAL A 117 -0.58 6.91 -0.41
N ASP A 118 -0.12 6.84 -1.65
CA ASP A 118 -1.00 6.72 -2.80
C ASP A 118 -1.67 5.34 -2.84
N ALA A 119 -2.96 5.31 -2.52
CA ALA A 119 -3.77 4.10 -2.51
C ALA A 119 -3.97 3.47 -3.91
N ARG A 120 -3.65 4.19 -5.00
CA ARG A 120 -3.72 3.68 -6.39
C ARG A 120 -2.38 3.12 -6.88
N ASN A 121 -1.31 3.29 -6.10
CA ASN A 121 0.02 2.82 -6.46
C ASN A 121 0.49 1.71 -5.51
N PRO A 122 0.57 0.44 -5.96
CA PRO A 122 1.06 -0.66 -5.13
C PRO A 122 2.57 -0.58 -4.89
N ARG A 123 3.31 0.25 -5.64
CA ARG A 123 4.77 0.36 -5.51
C ARG A 123 5.11 1.30 -4.36
N THR A 124 5.90 0.79 -3.43
CA THR A 124 6.32 1.54 -2.25
C THR A 124 7.83 1.45 -2.03
N SER A 125 8.36 2.45 -1.32
CA SER A 125 9.72 2.45 -0.77
C SER A 125 9.63 2.56 0.73
N GLN A 126 10.05 1.52 1.43
CA GLN A 126 10.14 1.53 2.88
C GLN A 126 11.39 2.28 3.32
N THR A 127 11.29 2.99 4.44
CA THR A 127 12.42 3.60 5.15
C THR A 127 12.34 3.19 6.62
N ASN A 128 13.29 3.63 7.45
CA ASN A 128 13.34 3.26 8.86
C ASN A 128 12.09 3.69 9.65
N THR A 129 11.40 4.75 9.23
CA THR A 129 10.32 5.38 10.02
C THR A 129 9.02 5.58 9.24
N THR A 130 9.03 5.38 7.92
CA THR A 130 7.85 5.63 7.09
C THR A 130 7.90 4.84 5.79
N VAL A 131 6.78 4.86 5.06
CA VAL A 131 6.63 4.27 3.74
C VAL A 131 6.26 5.38 2.76
N TYR A 132 6.96 5.43 1.63
CA TYR A 132 6.63 6.31 0.50
C TYR A 132 6.01 5.50 -0.62
N SER A 133 5.12 6.11 -1.41
CA SER A 133 4.77 5.60 -2.73
C SER A 133 5.92 5.87 -3.71
N LEU A 134 6.04 5.05 -4.74
CA LEU A 134 7.16 5.08 -5.68
C LEU A 134 6.69 5.31 -7.11
N ALA A 135 7.05 6.45 -7.70
CA ALA A 135 6.92 6.71 -9.14
C ALA A 135 8.21 6.30 -9.84
N VAL A 136 8.12 5.54 -10.94
CA VAL A 136 9.31 5.10 -11.69
C VAL A 136 9.20 5.54 -13.13
N VAL A 137 10.19 6.32 -13.54
CA VAL A 137 10.33 6.86 -14.89
C VAL A 137 11.32 5.96 -15.66
N PRO A 138 10.89 5.29 -16.73
CA PRO A 138 11.73 4.32 -17.44
C PRO A 138 12.78 4.99 -18.34
N GLY A 139 13.73 4.19 -18.80
CA GLY A 139 14.83 4.58 -19.68
C GLY A 139 16.15 4.80 -18.94
N SER A 140 16.34 4.16 -17.78
CA SER A 140 17.58 4.22 -17.01
C SER A 140 18.45 3.03 -17.30
N ASP A 141 19.71 3.29 -17.62
CA ASP A 141 20.67 2.22 -17.88
C ASP A 141 21.16 1.47 -16.64
N ILE A 142 20.86 2.00 -15.46
CA ILE A 142 21.36 1.48 -14.18
C ILE A 142 20.25 1.04 -13.23
N PHE A 143 19.02 1.57 -13.39
CA PHE A 143 17.89 1.27 -12.51
C PHE A 143 16.86 0.33 -13.13
N ASP A 144 16.75 0.28 -14.45
CA ASP A 144 15.74 -0.54 -15.11
C ASP A 144 16.15 -2.01 -15.13
N THR A 145 15.18 -2.89 -14.86
CA THR A 145 15.37 -4.33 -15.04
C THR A 145 15.53 -4.63 -16.52
N ARG A 146 16.64 -5.29 -16.88
CA ARG A 146 16.95 -5.70 -18.25
C ARG A 146 17.02 -7.22 -18.36
N ASN A 147 16.92 -7.72 -19.59
CA ASN A 147 17.13 -9.13 -19.88
C ASN A 147 18.62 -9.49 -19.84
N VAL A 148 19.16 -9.68 -18.62
CA VAL A 148 20.54 -10.06 -18.34
C VAL A 148 20.55 -11.10 -17.21
N PRO A 149 21.63 -11.88 -17.01
CA PRO A 149 21.76 -12.71 -15.83
C PRO A 149 21.61 -11.88 -14.56
N HIS A 150 20.74 -12.32 -13.65
CA HIS A 150 20.48 -11.66 -12.37
C HIS A 150 21.10 -12.46 -11.23
N GLY A 151 21.67 -11.74 -10.27
CA GLY A 151 22.06 -12.32 -8.98
C GLY A 151 20.85 -12.53 -8.06
N ALA A 152 21.08 -13.12 -6.89
CA ALA A 152 20.07 -13.25 -5.85
C ALA A 152 20.32 -12.26 -4.70
N VAL A 153 19.25 -11.86 -4.01
CA VAL A 153 19.35 -11.09 -2.76
C VAL A 153 18.66 -11.90 -1.66
N ALA A 154 19.44 -12.41 -0.71
CA ALA A 154 18.95 -13.18 0.42
C ALA A 154 18.80 -12.30 1.67
N ALA A 155 17.69 -12.45 2.40
CA ALA A 155 17.53 -11.91 3.75
C ALA A 155 18.00 -12.93 4.79
N VAL A 156 19.18 -12.72 5.37
CA VAL A 156 19.82 -13.64 6.31
C VAL A 156 19.62 -13.15 7.74
N HIS A 157 19.10 -14.03 8.59
CA HIS A 157 18.98 -13.78 10.02
C HIS A 157 20.15 -14.43 10.77
N TYR A 158 20.75 -13.72 11.73
CA TYR A 158 21.91 -14.20 12.48
C TYR A 158 21.87 -13.73 13.93
N ASN A 159 22.45 -14.52 14.85
CA ASN A 159 22.59 -14.11 16.25
C ASN A 159 23.85 -13.25 16.44
N SER A 160 23.70 -12.08 17.06
CA SER A 160 24.80 -11.14 17.30
C SER A 160 25.20 -11.13 18.77
N SER A 161 26.34 -11.73 19.11
CA SER A 161 26.85 -11.75 20.49
C SER A 161 27.14 -10.34 21.03
N ALA A 162 27.69 -9.45 20.20
CA ALA A 162 28.01 -8.07 20.58
C ALA A 162 26.77 -7.19 20.84
N LEU A 163 25.61 -7.53 20.26
CA LEU A 163 24.36 -6.75 20.41
C LEU A 163 23.27 -7.54 21.16
N GLY A 164 23.57 -8.76 21.62
CA GLY A 164 22.69 -9.59 22.43
C GLY A 164 21.37 -10.00 21.76
N GLY A 165 21.34 -10.28 20.46
CA GLY A 165 20.08 -10.70 19.82
C GLY A 165 20.15 -11.03 18.33
N ILE A 166 19.01 -11.47 17.77
CA ILE A 166 18.84 -11.78 16.35
C ILE A 166 18.82 -10.50 15.53
N ARG A 167 19.59 -10.50 14.45
CA ARG A 167 19.67 -9.42 13.47
C ARG A 167 19.39 -9.96 12.07
N ARG A 168 19.17 -9.04 11.13
CA ARG A 168 18.94 -9.34 9.72
C ARG A 168 19.89 -8.52 8.85
N MET A 169 20.44 -9.15 7.81
CA MET A 169 21.17 -8.49 6.72
C MET A 169 20.64 -8.95 5.36
N HIS A 170 20.88 -8.14 4.34
CA HIS A 170 20.69 -8.54 2.95
C HIS A 170 22.06 -8.87 2.33
N VAL A 171 22.15 -10.00 1.64
CA VAL A 171 23.37 -10.45 0.95
C VAL A 171 23.04 -10.58 -0.54
N TYR A 172 23.81 -9.91 -1.39
CA TYR A 172 23.76 -10.09 -2.84
C TYR A 172 24.78 -11.15 -3.27
N THR A 173 24.34 -12.13 -4.05
CA THR A 173 25.20 -13.07 -4.76
C THR A 173 25.13 -12.79 -6.26
N PRO A 174 26.27 -12.73 -6.98
CA PRO A 174 26.26 -12.44 -8.41
C PRO A 174 25.63 -13.59 -9.22
N PRO A 175 25.23 -13.34 -10.48
CA PRO A 175 24.76 -14.40 -11.36
C PRO A 175 25.77 -15.55 -11.47
N GLY A 176 25.31 -16.80 -11.33
CA GLY A 176 26.15 -18.00 -11.38
C GLY A 176 26.82 -18.39 -10.06
N TYR A 177 26.42 -17.79 -8.93
CA TYR A 177 26.97 -18.16 -7.62
C TYR A 177 26.49 -19.54 -7.13
N GLU A 178 25.27 -19.94 -7.50
CA GLU A 178 24.62 -21.16 -7.02
C GLU A 178 24.93 -22.42 -7.86
N THR A 179 25.82 -22.31 -8.85
CA THR A 179 26.20 -23.39 -9.79
C THR A 179 27.55 -24.01 -9.48
#